data_AF-A0A7J6IEY5-F1
#
_entry.id   AF-A0A7J6IEY5-F1
#
_cell.length_a   1.000
_cell.length_b   1.000
_cell.length_c   1.000
_cell.angle_alpha   90.00
_cell.angle_beta   90.00
_cell.angle_gamma   90.00
#
_symmetry.space_group_name_H-M   'P 1'
#
loop_
_entity.id
_entity.type
_entity.pdbx_description
1 polymer ?
#
loop_
_entity_poly.entity_id
_entity_poly.type
_entity_poly.pdbx_seq_one_letter_code
_entity_poly.pdbx_strand_id
1 'polypeptide(L)'
;MFTEGRAHPTDILAPSGNSLLHEIIVRHGMGVDMLGLCRIILGSTKAFDLDFLNQSGKTPLMQCCQFMLESSKSYERMQPMASILIENGADLSICDKVGQSSCLLMFQMPQGFDYFDEVLYKFIDLDMLQNLRPTDLWLVASLARSIPSFKSKLEAEFQGIRTPIGISSSIRPRIKHLPELDPQKQASWVKSASSLDRVTFLRTMCSFGTVDMIEPFLKCGIDVNETEMSDGKTYIRHAARKGNLEVVMALAQAGASLEQVEWVSKSTNLCASVLEDLLERWAFITQRKPIPGIQRSSPDPELWILPWLLRQPNHESHNALYAAMGWEAHLPPVIAPLLEYGYGRRDGQPAKTDHGQRCGSEVVDATKNRKPYLGQLLDAGLALECEDCLGISAVIYAVDLGELRALEMLIEAGADVNRQCGFGITPLELATINLGLPHPRARTRSLTYMHILPQDGRGVSLDTDQKLYDCIVRTLKSKGVAITSSNPAKRQKGYYLWQAFAAMIFLSIGIFVGYIGGDSSSPRHSGSIFGNSHSNGFDPMRTTSDPHRETWRDFPCE
;
A
#
# COMPACT_ATOMS: atom_id res chain seq x y z
N MET A 1 29.24 -1.36 -38.42
CA MET A 1 28.72 -2.69 -38.01
C MET A 1 27.38 -3.03 -38.66
N PHE A 2 26.27 -2.36 -38.35
CA PHE A 2 24.95 -2.69 -38.93
C PHE A 2 24.87 -2.48 -40.45
N THR A 3 25.38 -1.35 -40.95
CA THR A 3 25.49 -1.02 -42.38
C THR A 3 26.41 -2.00 -43.13
N GLU A 4 27.45 -2.48 -42.46
CA GLU A 4 28.43 -3.44 -42.99
C GLU A 4 28.00 -4.90 -42.80
N GLY A 5 26.81 -5.17 -42.26
CA GLY A 5 26.30 -6.54 -42.05
C GLY A 5 26.97 -7.35 -40.95
N ARG A 6 27.83 -6.74 -40.12
CA ARG A 6 28.61 -7.43 -39.07
C ARG A 6 27.88 -7.62 -37.73
N ALA A 7 26.69 -7.04 -37.59
CA ALA A 7 25.82 -7.18 -36.42
C ALA A 7 24.37 -7.27 -36.88
N HIS A 8 23.59 -8.14 -36.25
CA HIS A 8 22.15 -8.28 -36.46
C HIS A 8 21.37 -7.65 -35.30
N PRO A 9 20.22 -7.00 -35.57
CA PRO A 9 19.39 -6.41 -34.52
C PRO A 9 18.90 -7.35 -33.42
N THR A 10 18.74 -8.62 -33.78
CA THR A 10 18.33 -9.71 -32.88
C THR A 10 19.50 -10.38 -32.17
N ASP A 11 20.73 -9.88 -32.35
CA ASP A 11 21.87 -10.34 -31.57
C ASP A 11 21.57 -10.02 -30.10
N ILE A 12 21.37 -11.07 -29.30
CA ILE A 12 21.04 -10.92 -27.88
C ILE A 12 22.26 -10.35 -27.17
N LEU A 13 22.14 -9.11 -26.69
CA LEU A 13 23.26 -8.40 -26.05
C LEU A 13 23.34 -8.65 -24.53
N ALA A 14 22.26 -9.13 -23.92
CA ALA A 14 22.16 -9.23 -22.46
C ALA A 14 21.65 -10.60 -21.97
N PRO A 15 22.07 -11.05 -20.77
CA PRO A 15 21.58 -12.28 -20.14
C PRO A 15 20.06 -12.35 -19.96
N SER A 16 19.37 -11.20 -19.93
CA SER A 16 17.91 -11.06 -19.84
C SER A 16 17.16 -11.37 -21.14
N GLY A 17 17.85 -11.71 -22.22
CA GLY A 17 17.25 -11.90 -23.54
C GLY A 17 16.80 -10.59 -24.20
N ASN A 18 17.36 -9.46 -23.79
CA ASN A 18 17.07 -8.16 -24.41
C ASN A 18 17.68 -8.09 -25.81
N SER A 19 16.89 -7.64 -26.78
CA SER A 19 17.39 -7.18 -28.08
C SER A 19 18.09 -5.82 -27.95
N LEU A 20 18.76 -5.36 -29.01
CA LEU A 20 19.39 -4.04 -29.01
C LEU A 20 18.39 -2.91 -28.71
N LEU A 21 17.15 -3.01 -29.22
CA LEU A 21 16.11 -1.99 -28.96
C LEU A 21 15.76 -1.92 -27.46
N HIS A 22 15.61 -3.06 -26.79
CA HIS A 22 15.41 -3.09 -25.34
C HIS A 22 16.53 -2.40 -24.59
N GLU A 23 17.79 -2.67 -24.97
CA GLU A 23 18.94 -2.07 -24.29
C GLU A 23 18.99 -0.55 -24.53
N ILE A 24 18.67 -0.09 -25.74
CA ILE A 24 18.53 1.34 -26.06
C ILE A 24 17.49 2.01 -25.15
N ILE A 25 16.32 1.39 -25.00
CA ILE A 25 15.25 1.87 -24.13
C ILE A 25 15.69 1.91 -22.67
N VAL A 26 16.35 0.86 -22.18
CA VAL A 26 16.87 0.80 -20.80
C VAL A 26 17.89 1.90 -20.57
N ARG A 27 18.86 2.07 -21.46
CA ARG A 27 19.87 3.13 -21.35
C ARG A 27 19.25 4.52 -21.41
N HIS A 28 18.22 4.70 -22.24
CA HIS A 28 17.46 5.93 -22.30
C HIS A 28 16.70 6.22 -21.00
N GLY A 29 16.01 5.23 -20.47
CA GLY A 29 15.34 5.31 -19.17
C GLY A 29 16.32 5.69 -18.05
N MET A 30 17.54 5.15 -18.08
CA MET A 30 18.61 5.48 -17.13
C MET A 30 19.21 6.89 -17.30
N GLY A 31 18.83 7.63 -18.35
CA GLY A 31 19.20 9.04 -18.55
C GLY A 31 20.25 9.31 -19.61
N VAL A 32 20.64 8.30 -20.40
CA VAL A 32 21.51 8.49 -21.55
C VAL A 32 20.65 8.84 -22.77
N ASP A 33 20.89 9.95 -23.45
CA ASP A 33 20.12 10.25 -24.66
C ASP A 33 20.45 9.24 -25.78
N MET A 34 19.46 8.42 -26.14
CA MET A 34 19.55 7.41 -27.18
C MET A 34 18.51 7.62 -28.28
N LEU A 35 17.79 8.76 -28.29
CA LEU A 35 16.75 9.04 -29.28
C LEU A 35 17.33 9.09 -30.70
N GLY A 36 18.49 9.75 -30.86
CA GLY A 36 19.19 9.80 -32.14
C GLY A 36 19.59 8.42 -32.64
N LEU A 37 20.12 7.57 -31.75
CA LEU A 37 20.50 6.21 -32.08
C LEU A 37 19.29 5.37 -32.49
N CYS A 38 18.18 5.47 -31.75
CA CYS A 38 16.93 4.78 -32.07
C CYS A 38 16.42 5.18 -33.48
N ARG A 39 16.39 6.48 -33.80
CA ARG A 39 15.99 6.97 -35.13
C ARG A 39 16.88 6.45 -36.25
N ILE A 40 18.20 6.44 -36.05
CA ILE A 40 19.16 5.93 -37.05
C ILE A 40 18.93 4.44 -37.32
N ILE A 41 18.67 3.68 -36.26
CA ILE A 41 18.46 2.24 -36.33
C ILE A 41 17.17 1.94 -37.09
N LEU A 42 16.06 2.57 -36.72
CA LEU A 42 14.76 2.37 -37.36
C LEU A 42 14.70 2.94 -38.78
N GLY A 43 15.44 4.02 -39.07
CA GLY A 43 15.56 4.59 -40.42
C GLY A 43 16.50 3.82 -41.35
N SER A 44 17.17 2.77 -40.87
CA SER A 44 18.04 1.95 -41.71
C SER A 44 17.22 0.93 -42.53
N THR A 45 17.70 0.54 -43.71
CA THR A 45 16.96 -0.30 -44.68
C THR A 45 16.71 -1.75 -44.24
N LYS A 46 17.07 -2.12 -43.02
CA LYS A 46 16.84 -3.46 -42.46
C LYS A 46 15.52 -3.46 -41.67
N ALA A 47 14.71 -4.49 -41.86
CA ALA A 47 13.55 -4.73 -41.01
C ALA A 47 14.02 -5.07 -39.59
N PHE A 48 13.77 -4.18 -38.63
CA PHE A 48 13.94 -4.47 -37.21
C PHE A 48 12.65 -5.10 -36.69
N ASP A 49 12.79 -6.17 -35.94
CA ASP A 49 11.66 -6.71 -35.17
C ASP A 49 11.41 -5.77 -33.97
N LEU A 50 10.41 -4.89 -34.13
CA LEU A 50 9.94 -3.97 -33.10
C LEU A 50 9.27 -4.67 -31.93
N ASP A 51 8.83 -5.91 -32.16
CA ASP A 51 7.95 -6.68 -31.29
C ASP A 51 8.66 -7.88 -30.67
N PHE A 52 9.99 -7.92 -30.80
CA PHE A 52 10.83 -8.97 -30.22
C PHE A 52 10.54 -9.13 -28.73
N LEU A 53 10.36 -10.38 -28.27
CA LEU A 53 10.07 -10.67 -26.88
C LEU A 53 11.33 -11.03 -26.10
N ASN A 54 11.60 -10.32 -25.01
CA ASN A 54 12.66 -10.71 -24.08
C ASN A 54 12.27 -11.93 -23.21
N GLN A 55 13.14 -12.37 -22.29
CA GLN A 55 12.84 -13.53 -21.42
C GLN A 55 11.60 -13.33 -20.53
N SER A 56 11.23 -12.08 -20.23
CA SER A 56 10.00 -11.78 -19.48
C SER A 56 8.75 -11.69 -20.36
N GLY A 57 8.89 -11.85 -21.68
CA GLY A 57 7.81 -11.72 -22.66
C GLY A 57 7.46 -10.27 -22.96
N LYS A 58 8.34 -9.30 -22.68
CA LYS A 58 8.07 -7.89 -22.94
C LYS A 58 8.63 -7.50 -24.31
N THR A 59 7.89 -6.66 -25.03
CA THR A 59 8.39 -5.96 -26.20
C THR A 59 9.21 -4.72 -25.80
N PRO A 60 10.02 -4.15 -26.70
CA PRO A 60 10.63 -2.84 -26.54
C PRO A 60 9.63 -1.76 -26.10
N LEU A 61 8.45 -1.70 -26.74
CA LEU A 61 7.43 -0.71 -26.41
C LEU A 61 6.89 -0.89 -24.98
N MET A 62 6.65 -2.13 -24.55
CA MET A 62 6.21 -2.41 -23.18
C MET A 62 7.25 -1.98 -22.15
N GLN A 63 8.53 -2.24 -22.42
CA GLN A 63 9.63 -1.80 -21.55
C GLN A 63 9.68 -0.26 -21.47
N CYS A 64 9.46 0.43 -22.59
CA CYS A 64 9.36 1.89 -22.62
C CYS A 64 8.21 2.39 -21.74
N CYS A 65 7.02 1.79 -21.88
CA CYS A 65 5.84 2.14 -21.09
C CYS A 65 6.03 1.90 -19.59
N GLN A 66 6.79 0.87 -19.21
CA GLN A 66 7.11 0.62 -17.81
C GLN A 66 7.96 1.73 -17.19
N PHE A 67 8.99 2.20 -17.90
CA PHE A 67 9.77 3.37 -17.43
C PHE A 67 8.89 4.62 -17.31
N MET A 68 7.95 4.81 -18.24
CA MET A 68 7.00 5.93 -18.19
C MET A 68 6.10 5.90 -16.95
N LEU A 69 5.83 4.73 -16.36
CA LEU A 69 5.03 4.58 -15.14
C LEU A 69 5.80 4.87 -13.85
N GLU A 70 7.14 4.90 -13.88
CA GLU A 70 7.96 5.03 -12.67
C GLU A 70 7.94 6.43 -12.07
N SER A 71 8.02 7.47 -12.91
CA SER A 71 8.04 8.87 -12.46
C SER A 71 7.66 9.85 -13.57
N SER A 72 7.18 11.04 -13.21
CA SER A 72 6.89 12.10 -14.18
C SER A 72 8.12 12.50 -15.02
N LYS A 73 9.32 12.46 -14.43
CA LYS A 73 10.57 12.75 -15.14
C LYS A 73 10.93 11.64 -16.14
N SER A 74 10.68 10.38 -15.75
CA SER A 74 10.86 9.23 -16.63
C SER A 74 9.85 9.29 -17.77
N TYR A 75 8.60 9.69 -17.49
CA TYR A 75 7.56 9.89 -18.50
C TYR A 75 7.99 10.87 -19.59
N GLU A 76 8.36 12.11 -19.23
CA GLU A 76 8.77 13.15 -20.19
C GLU A 76 9.97 12.71 -21.04
N ARG A 77 10.91 11.97 -20.44
CA ARG A 77 12.08 11.44 -21.15
C ARG A 77 11.71 10.34 -22.14
N MET A 78 10.84 9.42 -21.72
CA MET A 78 10.55 8.21 -22.46
C MET A 78 9.42 8.39 -23.49
N GLN A 79 8.56 9.40 -23.34
CA GLN A 79 7.46 9.67 -24.27
C GLN A 79 7.95 9.79 -25.73
N PRO A 80 9.01 10.57 -26.08
CA PRO A 80 9.49 10.62 -27.46
C PRO A 80 9.99 9.26 -27.97
N MET A 81 10.58 8.43 -27.10
CA MET A 81 11.01 7.08 -27.45
C MET A 81 9.81 6.18 -27.77
N ALA A 82 8.73 6.25 -26.97
CA ALA A 82 7.51 5.53 -27.25
C ALA A 82 6.89 5.97 -28.59
N SER A 83 6.81 7.28 -28.84
CA SER A 83 6.25 7.82 -30.09
C SER A 83 7.01 7.33 -31.32
N ILE A 84 8.35 7.31 -31.27
CA ILE A 84 9.17 6.78 -32.36
C ILE A 84 8.83 5.31 -32.66
N LEU A 85 8.67 4.46 -31.63
CA LEU A 85 8.35 3.05 -31.82
C LEU A 85 6.97 2.86 -32.44
N ILE A 86 5.98 3.62 -31.98
CA ILE A 86 4.60 3.56 -32.50
C ILE A 86 4.55 4.07 -33.95
N GLU A 87 5.24 5.17 -34.26
CA GLU A 87 5.34 5.72 -35.63
C GLU A 87 5.95 4.72 -36.63
N ASN A 88 6.79 3.80 -36.15
CA ASN A 88 7.40 2.76 -36.97
C ASN A 88 6.59 1.44 -36.98
N GLY A 89 5.40 1.42 -36.36
CA GLY A 89 4.46 0.29 -36.44
C GLY A 89 4.63 -0.77 -35.35
N ALA A 90 5.12 -0.42 -34.15
CA ALA A 90 5.16 -1.34 -33.02
C ALA A 90 3.75 -1.82 -32.63
N ASP A 91 3.59 -3.11 -32.36
CA ASP A 91 2.31 -3.71 -32.02
C ASP A 91 1.92 -3.40 -30.56
N LEU A 92 0.73 -2.86 -30.40
CA LEU A 92 0.15 -2.47 -29.13
C LEU A 92 -0.59 -3.63 -28.43
N SER A 93 -0.92 -4.69 -29.17
CA SER A 93 -1.74 -5.82 -28.74
C SER A 93 -0.95 -6.92 -28.03
N ILE A 94 0.37 -6.97 -28.21
CA ILE A 94 1.24 -8.00 -27.66
C ILE A 94 1.32 -7.89 -26.14
N CYS A 95 1.40 -9.05 -25.49
CA CYS A 95 1.33 -9.16 -24.04
C CYS A 95 2.49 -9.92 -23.43
N ASP A 96 2.86 -9.52 -22.21
CA ASP A 96 3.85 -10.24 -21.44
C ASP A 96 3.28 -11.48 -20.75
N LYS A 97 4.16 -12.20 -20.06
CA LYS A 97 3.82 -13.39 -19.29
C LYS A 97 2.81 -13.13 -18.16
N VAL A 98 2.61 -11.88 -17.77
CA VAL A 98 1.64 -11.45 -16.74
C VAL A 98 0.32 -11.00 -17.39
N GLY A 99 0.26 -10.92 -18.72
CA GLY A 99 -0.92 -10.51 -19.49
C GLY A 99 -1.05 -8.99 -19.64
N GLN A 100 -0.02 -8.21 -19.31
CA GLN A 100 -0.01 -6.76 -19.57
C GLN A 100 0.28 -6.50 -21.04
N SER A 101 -0.46 -5.59 -21.66
CA SER A 101 -0.22 -5.09 -23.02
C SER A 101 0.39 -3.69 -22.99
N SER A 102 0.96 -3.24 -24.10
CA SER A 102 1.39 -1.84 -24.25
C SER A 102 0.21 -0.88 -24.08
N CYS A 103 -0.97 -1.20 -24.65
CA CYS A 103 -2.20 -0.43 -24.46
C CYS A 103 -2.57 -0.26 -22.98
N LEU A 104 -2.57 -1.36 -22.23
CA LEU A 104 -2.92 -1.37 -20.81
C LEU A 104 -1.93 -0.51 -20.00
N LEU A 105 -0.63 -0.66 -20.26
CA LEU A 105 0.40 0.12 -19.59
C LEU A 105 0.26 1.61 -19.86
N MET A 106 -0.02 2.00 -21.11
CA MET A 106 -0.28 3.39 -21.49
C MET A 106 -1.52 3.96 -20.81
N PHE A 107 -2.59 3.18 -20.69
CA PHE A 107 -3.81 3.61 -20.01
C PHE A 107 -3.59 3.87 -18.51
N GLN A 108 -2.63 3.17 -17.89
CA GLN A 108 -2.29 3.34 -16.48
C GLN A 108 -1.41 4.57 -16.21
N MET A 109 -0.93 5.26 -17.25
CA MET A 109 -0.05 6.42 -17.10
C MET A 109 -0.82 7.63 -16.56
N PRO A 110 -0.23 8.44 -15.65
CA PRO A 110 -0.90 9.64 -15.13
C PRO A 110 -1.31 10.64 -16.22
N GLN A 111 -0.51 10.78 -17.27
CA GLN A 111 -0.79 11.58 -18.48
C GLN A 111 -1.20 10.73 -19.68
N GLY A 112 -1.64 9.50 -19.44
CA GLY A 112 -1.99 8.54 -20.50
C GLY A 112 -3.10 9.06 -21.41
N PHE A 113 -4.13 9.71 -20.85
CA PHE A 113 -5.25 10.26 -21.64
C PHE A 113 -4.79 11.31 -22.63
N ASP A 114 -3.95 12.26 -22.20
CA ASP A 114 -3.40 13.28 -23.09
C ASP A 114 -2.55 12.63 -24.19
N TYR A 115 -1.73 11.64 -23.84
CA TYR A 115 -0.95 10.90 -24.82
C TYR A 115 -1.83 10.11 -25.81
N PHE A 116 -2.94 9.55 -25.34
CA PHE A 116 -3.91 8.89 -26.20
C PHE A 116 -4.60 9.87 -27.15
N ASP A 117 -5.03 11.03 -26.64
CA ASP A 117 -5.75 12.05 -27.40
C ASP A 117 -4.86 12.85 -28.35
N GLU A 118 -3.55 12.94 -28.10
CA GLU A 118 -2.65 13.68 -29.00
C GLU A 118 -1.95 12.77 -30.02
N VAL A 119 -1.53 11.58 -29.58
CA VAL A 119 -0.60 10.72 -30.31
C VAL A 119 -1.28 9.41 -30.70
N LEU A 120 -1.70 8.58 -29.74
CA LEU A 120 -2.07 7.19 -30.04
C LEU A 120 -3.31 7.04 -30.91
N TYR A 121 -4.33 7.88 -30.76
CA TYR A 121 -5.55 7.76 -31.57
C TYR A 121 -5.28 7.89 -33.09
N LYS A 122 -4.17 8.54 -33.49
CA LYS A 122 -3.74 8.65 -34.88
C LYS A 122 -3.23 7.33 -35.43
N PHE A 123 -2.64 6.49 -34.58
CA PHE A 123 -2.00 5.23 -34.96
C PHE A 123 -2.88 4.00 -34.76
N ILE A 124 -3.93 4.10 -33.92
CA ILE A 124 -4.94 3.05 -33.81
C ILE A 124 -5.91 3.20 -34.99
N ASP A 125 -5.85 2.26 -35.93
CA ASP A 125 -6.79 2.10 -37.02
C ASP A 125 -7.80 0.97 -36.73
N LEU A 126 -8.77 0.80 -37.61
CA LEU A 126 -9.79 -0.24 -37.44
C LEU A 126 -9.21 -1.67 -37.43
N ASP A 127 -8.16 -1.94 -38.21
CA ASP A 127 -7.54 -3.27 -38.29
C ASP A 127 -6.87 -3.64 -36.96
N MET A 128 -6.06 -2.72 -36.43
CA MET A 128 -5.46 -2.87 -35.10
C MET A 128 -6.52 -3.06 -34.03
N LEU A 129 -7.58 -2.25 -34.04
CA LEU A 129 -8.67 -2.35 -33.06
C LEU A 129 -9.30 -3.75 -33.04
N GLN A 130 -9.52 -4.36 -34.21
CA GLN A 130 -10.13 -5.69 -34.32
C GLN A 130 -9.20 -6.83 -33.88
N ASN A 131 -7.89 -6.60 -33.93
CA ASN A 131 -6.87 -7.56 -33.51
C ASN A 131 -6.53 -7.46 -32.00
N LEU A 132 -7.08 -6.47 -31.28
CA LEU A 132 -6.90 -6.36 -29.83
C LEU A 132 -7.60 -7.51 -29.09
N ARG A 133 -6.99 -7.92 -27.98
CA ARG A 133 -7.63 -8.83 -27.02
C ARG A 133 -8.88 -8.19 -26.42
N PRO A 134 -9.83 -8.99 -25.88
CA PRO A 134 -11.08 -8.46 -25.34
C PRO A 134 -10.90 -7.33 -24.31
N THR A 135 -9.99 -7.49 -23.34
CA THR A 135 -9.73 -6.48 -22.30
C THR A 135 -9.18 -5.17 -22.87
N ASP A 136 -8.23 -5.26 -23.79
CA ASP A 136 -7.61 -4.11 -24.45
C ASP A 136 -8.60 -3.43 -25.41
N LEU A 137 -9.39 -4.22 -26.16
CA LEU A 137 -10.48 -3.75 -27.00
C LEU A 137 -11.50 -2.96 -26.19
N TRP A 138 -11.97 -3.48 -25.05
CA TRP A 138 -12.94 -2.79 -24.22
C TRP A 138 -12.39 -1.47 -23.65
N LEU A 139 -11.10 -1.42 -23.28
CA LEU A 139 -10.44 -0.19 -22.82
C LEU A 139 -10.38 0.85 -23.94
N VAL A 140 -9.84 0.47 -25.10
CA VAL A 140 -9.68 1.37 -26.25
C VAL A 140 -11.04 1.82 -26.78
N ALA A 141 -12.03 0.93 -26.84
CA ALA A 141 -13.38 1.28 -27.27
C ALA A 141 -14.09 2.20 -26.27
N SER A 142 -13.88 2.00 -24.96
CA SER A 142 -14.39 2.92 -23.93
C SER A 142 -13.75 4.30 -24.04
N LEU A 143 -12.45 4.36 -24.32
CA LEU A 143 -11.69 5.59 -24.53
C LEU A 143 -12.12 6.31 -25.81
N ALA A 144 -12.27 5.57 -26.91
CA ALA A 144 -12.78 6.10 -28.17
C ALA A 144 -14.16 6.72 -28.01
N ARG A 145 -15.03 6.14 -27.18
CA ARG A 145 -16.35 6.70 -26.88
C ARG A 145 -16.28 8.03 -26.12
N SER A 146 -15.28 8.22 -25.25
CA SER A 146 -15.08 9.49 -24.52
C SER A 146 -14.41 10.58 -25.36
N ILE A 147 -13.69 10.22 -26.43
CA ILE A 147 -12.95 11.16 -27.28
C ILE A 147 -13.66 11.31 -28.65
N PRO A 148 -14.38 12.42 -28.92
CA PRO A 148 -15.20 12.58 -30.12
C PRO A 148 -14.44 12.48 -31.45
N SER A 149 -13.22 13.00 -31.49
CA SER A 149 -12.31 12.92 -32.65
C SER A 149 -11.95 11.47 -32.99
N PHE A 150 -11.60 10.69 -31.96
CA PHE A 150 -11.22 9.28 -32.10
C PHE A 150 -12.41 8.43 -32.56
N LYS A 151 -13.58 8.59 -31.94
CA LYS A 151 -14.81 7.93 -32.40
C LYS A 151 -15.10 8.22 -33.87
N SER A 152 -15.05 9.50 -34.26
CA SER A 152 -15.37 9.92 -35.62
C SER A 152 -14.39 9.33 -36.65
N LYS A 153 -13.10 9.24 -36.31
CA LYS A 153 -12.08 8.60 -37.14
C LYS A 153 -12.41 7.12 -37.39
N LEU A 154 -12.62 6.34 -36.32
CA LEU A 154 -12.92 4.91 -36.44
C LEU A 154 -14.23 4.63 -37.20
N GLU A 155 -15.27 5.44 -36.96
CA GLU A 155 -16.53 5.32 -37.69
C GLU A 155 -16.37 5.67 -39.17
N ALA A 156 -15.54 6.66 -39.52
CA ALA A 156 -15.24 7.01 -40.91
C ALA A 156 -14.47 5.90 -41.64
N GLU A 157 -13.47 5.29 -41.00
CA GLU A 157 -12.73 4.14 -41.54
C GLU A 157 -13.66 2.93 -41.77
N PHE A 158 -14.52 2.64 -40.79
CA PHE A 158 -15.51 1.57 -40.90
C PHE A 158 -16.52 1.79 -42.04
N GLN A 159 -16.87 3.05 -42.33
CA GLN A 159 -17.68 3.40 -43.49
C GLN A 159 -16.89 3.29 -44.80
N GLY A 160 -15.60 3.64 -44.79
CA GLY A 160 -14.71 3.63 -45.96
C GLY A 160 -14.34 2.24 -46.48
N ILE A 161 -14.23 1.23 -45.61
CA ILE A 161 -13.93 -0.17 -45.99
C ILE A 161 -15.09 -0.83 -46.77
N ARG A 162 -16.25 -0.17 -46.85
CA ARG A 162 -17.43 -0.73 -47.52
C ARG A 162 -17.36 -0.57 -49.04
N THR A 163 -17.87 -1.58 -49.74
CA THR A 163 -18.09 -1.50 -51.18
C THR A 163 -19.04 -0.32 -51.50
N PRO A 164 -18.68 0.55 -52.46
CA PRO A 164 -19.49 1.70 -52.84
C PRO A 164 -20.93 1.32 -53.21
N ILE A 165 -21.85 2.25 -52.96
CA ILE A 165 -23.32 2.11 -53.07
C ILE A 165 -23.80 1.51 -54.41
N GLY A 166 -23.03 1.66 -55.49
CA GLY A 166 -23.38 1.14 -56.82
C GLY A 166 -23.04 -0.32 -57.10
N ILE A 167 -22.32 -1.03 -56.20
CA ILE A 167 -21.77 -2.38 -56.48
C ILE A 167 -22.47 -3.47 -55.65
N SER A 168 -23.07 -3.13 -54.50
CA SER A 168 -23.63 -4.12 -53.57
C SER A 168 -25.16 -4.24 -53.68
N SER A 169 -25.65 -5.42 -54.06
CA SER A 169 -27.09 -5.78 -54.12
C SER A 169 -27.69 -6.20 -52.76
N SER A 170 -26.90 -6.11 -51.68
CA SER A 170 -27.28 -6.63 -50.37
C SER A 170 -28.23 -5.69 -49.60
N ILE A 171 -29.44 -6.17 -49.30
CA ILE A 171 -30.51 -5.49 -48.53
C ILE A 171 -30.25 -5.55 -47.01
N ARG A 172 -28.99 -5.70 -46.55
CA ARG A 172 -28.71 -5.73 -45.11
C ARG A 172 -28.90 -4.34 -44.49
N PRO A 173 -29.49 -4.23 -43.29
CA PRO A 173 -29.62 -2.96 -42.59
C PRO A 173 -28.22 -2.37 -42.38
N ARG A 174 -28.02 -1.14 -42.90
CA ARG A 174 -26.72 -0.46 -42.87
C ARG A 174 -26.47 0.05 -41.46
N ILE A 175 -25.65 -0.68 -40.69
CA ILE A 175 -25.17 -0.20 -39.39
C ILE A 175 -24.28 1.02 -39.65
N LYS A 176 -24.67 2.21 -39.16
CA LYS A 176 -23.93 3.46 -39.38
C LYS A 176 -22.75 3.64 -38.42
N HIS A 177 -22.86 3.04 -37.24
CA HIS A 177 -21.90 3.16 -36.14
C HIS A 177 -21.15 1.85 -35.94
N LEU A 178 -19.93 1.95 -35.44
CA LEU A 178 -19.10 0.78 -35.13
C LEU A 178 -19.71 0.03 -33.93
N PRO A 179 -20.11 -1.26 -34.06
CA PRO A 179 -20.74 -2.02 -32.98
C PRO A 179 -19.93 -2.09 -31.70
N GLU A 180 -18.60 -2.11 -31.82
CA GLU A 180 -17.64 -2.16 -30.74
C GLU A 180 -17.69 -0.89 -29.88
N LEU A 181 -18.17 0.24 -30.41
CA LEU A 181 -18.32 1.50 -29.67
C LEU A 181 -19.70 1.66 -29.02
N ASP A 182 -20.60 0.69 -29.21
CA ASP A 182 -21.92 0.69 -28.60
C ASP A 182 -21.82 0.31 -27.11
N PRO A 183 -22.14 1.23 -26.18
CA PRO A 183 -22.00 1.00 -24.75
C PRO A 183 -22.82 -0.19 -24.24
N GLN A 184 -24.00 -0.44 -24.81
CA GLN A 184 -24.87 -1.53 -24.37
C GLN A 184 -24.31 -2.89 -24.79
N LYS A 185 -23.74 -2.98 -26.00
CA LYS A 185 -23.10 -4.20 -26.49
C LYS A 185 -21.84 -4.51 -25.69
N GLN A 186 -20.98 -3.52 -25.48
CA GLN A 186 -19.79 -3.69 -24.63
C GLN A 186 -20.17 -4.20 -23.24
N ALA A 187 -21.15 -3.58 -22.59
CA ALA A 187 -21.60 -4.02 -21.28
C ALA A 187 -22.13 -5.46 -21.28
N SER A 188 -22.83 -5.87 -22.35
CA SER A 188 -23.27 -7.27 -22.51
C SER A 188 -22.09 -8.24 -22.63
N TRP A 189 -21.05 -7.88 -23.39
CA TRP A 189 -19.84 -8.70 -23.53
C TRP A 189 -19.09 -8.84 -22.22
N VAL A 190 -18.85 -7.72 -21.52
CA VAL A 190 -18.18 -7.70 -20.22
C VAL A 190 -18.95 -8.54 -19.20
N LYS A 191 -20.28 -8.46 -19.18
CA LYS A 191 -21.12 -9.28 -18.29
C LYS A 191 -21.02 -10.77 -18.58
N SER A 192 -20.86 -11.16 -19.84
CA SER A 192 -20.69 -12.55 -20.27
C SER A 192 -19.25 -13.08 -20.17
N ALA A 193 -18.27 -12.22 -19.92
CA ALA A 193 -16.86 -12.58 -19.88
C ALA A 193 -16.49 -13.42 -18.65
N SER A 194 -15.27 -13.96 -18.66
CA SER A 194 -14.67 -14.58 -17.48
C SER A 194 -14.55 -13.56 -16.33
N SER A 195 -14.60 -14.03 -15.09
CA SER A 195 -14.41 -13.20 -13.89
C SER A 195 -13.05 -12.47 -13.95
N LEU A 196 -11.97 -13.17 -14.31
CA LEU A 196 -10.64 -12.61 -14.48
C LEU A 196 -10.56 -11.45 -15.47
N ASP A 197 -11.11 -11.62 -16.67
CA ASP A 197 -11.06 -10.58 -17.69
C ASP A 197 -11.90 -9.36 -17.28
N ARG A 198 -13.10 -9.61 -16.74
CA ARG A 198 -14.01 -8.57 -16.27
C ARG A 198 -13.40 -7.77 -15.13
N VAL A 199 -12.87 -8.44 -14.10
CA VAL A 199 -12.22 -7.79 -12.95
C VAL A 199 -10.99 -7.02 -13.40
N THR A 200 -10.17 -7.59 -14.29
CA THR A 200 -8.97 -6.91 -14.80
C THR A 200 -9.32 -5.63 -15.56
N PHE A 201 -10.34 -5.70 -16.42
CA PHE A 201 -10.86 -4.57 -17.18
C PHE A 201 -11.44 -3.49 -16.24
N LEU A 202 -12.40 -3.85 -15.40
CA LEU A 202 -13.11 -2.90 -14.54
C LEU A 202 -12.22 -2.30 -13.46
N ARG A 203 -11.28 -3.08 -12.89
CA ARG A 203 -10.26 -2.55 -11.97
C ARG A 203 -9.43 -1.45 -12.62
N THR A 204 -8.98 -1.69 -13.85
CA THR A 204 -8.16 -0.71 -14.59
C THR A 204 -8.98 0.55 -14.90
N MET A 205 -10.21 0.36 -15.40
CA MET A 205 -11.16 1.44 -15.67
C MET A 205 -11.45 2.26 -14.42
N CYS A 206 -11.70 1.63 -13.27
CA CYS A 206 -11.99 2.36 -12.04
C CYS A 206 -10.75 3.06 -11.45
N SER A 207 -9.58 2.48 -11.67
CA SER A 207 -8.30 3.02 -11.20
C SER A 207 -7.88 4.29 -11.94
N PHE A 208 -8.10 4.35 -13.26
CA PHE A 208 -7.52 5.38 -14.12
C PHE A 208 -8.52 6.05 -15.07
N GLY A 209 -9.65 5.41 -15.39
CA GLY A 209 -10.67 5.92 -16.30
C GLY A 209 -11.50 7.09 -15.76
N THR A 210 -12.34 7.65 -16.63
CA THR A 210 -13.29 8.73 -16.27
C THR A 210 -14.67 8.18 -15.95
N VAL A 211 -15.52 8.99 -15.30
CA VAL A 211 -16.92 8.60 -15.00
C VAL A 211 -17.67 8.22 -16.27
N ASP A 212 -17.51 8.98 -17.36
CA ASP A 212 -18.17 8.72 -18.65
C ASP A 212 -17.81 7.36 -19.25
N MET A 213 -16.56 6.92 -19.03
CA MET A 213 -16.10 5.61 -19.49
C MET A 213 -16.78 4.47 -18.73
N ILE A 214 -17.07 4.66 -17.44
CA ILE A 214 -17.57 3.61 -16.54
C ILE A 214 -19.09 3.59 -16.47
N GLU A 215 -19.75 4.74 -16.67
CA GLU A 215 -21.20 4.93 -16.51
C GLU A 215 -22.07 3.87 -17.22
N PRO A 216 -21.78 3.45 -18.48
CA PRO A 216 -22.59 2.41 -19.12
C PRO A 216 -22.58 1.07 -18.41
N PHE A 217 -21.44 0.72 -17.84
CA PHE A 217 -21.25 -0.54 -17.13
C PHE A 217 -22.01 -0.55 -15.80
N LEU A 218 -22.07 0.60 -15.11
CA LEU A 218 -22.89 0.78 -13.91
C LEU A 218 -24.39 0.66 -14.24
N LYS A 219 -24.85 1.30 -15.33
CA LYS A 219 -26.26 1.24 -15.79
C LYS A 219 -26.72 -0.17 -16.17
N CYS A 220 -25.80 -1.03 -16.63
CA CYS A 220 -26.12 -2.41 -16.99
C CYS A 220 -26.16 -3.39 -15.81
N GLY A 221 -25.97 -2.91 -14.57
CA GLY A 221 -26.05 -3.71 -13.36
C GLY A 221 -24.95 -4.76 -13.27
N ILE A 222 -23.71 -4.35 -13.57
CA ILE A 222 -22.53 -5.16 -13.25
C ILE A 222 -22.38 -5.22 -11.73
N ASP A 223 -21.91 -6.36 -11.21
CA ASP A 223 -21.55 -6.48 -9.79
C ASP A 223 -20.34 -5.58 -9.49
N VAL A 224 -20.58 -4.47 -8.82
CA VAL A 224 -19.58 -3.47 -8.44
C VAL A 224 -18.68 -3.91 -7.28
N ASN A 225 -19.00 -5.03 -6.62
CA ASN A 225 -18.26 -5.59 -5.50
C ASN A 225 -17.50 -6.87 -5.87
N GLU A 226 -17.47 -7.23 -7.16
CA GLU A 226 -16.73 -8.39 -7.63
C GLU A 226 -15.23 -8.25 -7.38
N THR A 227 -14.60 -9.30 -6.86
CA THR A 227 -13.17 -9.38 -6.60
C THR A 227 -12.67 -10.79 -6.91
N GLU A 228 -11.52 -10.91 -7.58
CA GLU A 228 -10.93 -12.22 -7.92
C GLU A 228 -9.43 -12.30 -7.57
N MET A 229 -8.81 -11.17 -7.22
CA MET A 229 -7.36 -11.10 -6.99
C MET A 229 -7.01 -11.47 -5.54
N SER A 230 -5.74 -11.87 -5.34
CA SER A 230 -5.19 -12.22 -4.02
C SER A 230 -5.17 -11.07 -3.00
N ASP A 231 -5.44 -9.83 -3.42
CA ASP A 231 -5.58 -8.67 -2.55
C ASP A 231 -7.03 -8.45 -2.07
N GLY A 232 -8.03 -9.12 -2.68
CA GLY A 232 -9.45 -9.06 -2.29
C GLY A 232 -10.09 -7.67 -2.40
N LYS A 233 -9.47 -6.73 -3.12
CA LYS A 233 -9.94 -5.33 -3.16
C LYS A 233 -11.07 -5.15 -4.17
N THR A 234 -12.14 -4.48 -3.73
CA THR A 234 -13.26 -4.06 -4.59
C THR A 234 -12.85 -2.92 -5.53
N TYR A 235 -13.60 -2.71 -6.61
CA TYR A 235 -13.31 -1.66 -7.60
C TYR A 235 -13.20 -0.27 -6.98
N ILE A 236 -14.07 0.05 -6.02
CA ILE A 236 -14.07 1.36 -5.33
C ILE A 236 -12.81 1.59 -4.49
N ARG A 237 -12.26 0.52 -3.88
CA ARG A 237 -10.99 0.56 -3.13
C ARG A 237 -9.80 0.79 -4.06
N HIS A 238 -9.82 0.19 -5.25
CA HIS A 238 -8.82 0.48 -6.28
C HIS A 238 -8.88 1.94 -6.76
N ALA A 239 -10.08 2.47 -7.03
CA ALA A 239 -10.27 3.87 -7.40
C ALA A 239 -9.74 4.82 -6.30
N ALA A 240 -10.08 4.56 -5.04
CA ALA A 240 -9.62 5.33 -3.89
C ALA A 240 -8.09 5.36 -3.76
N ARG A 241 -7.43 4.19 -3.83
CA ARG A 241 -5.97 4.07 -3.74
C ARG A 241 -5.24 4.85 -4.84
N LYS A 242 -5.86 4.95 -6.01
CA LYS A 242 -5.32 5.68 -7.19
C LYS A 242 -5.67 7.16 -7.20
N GLY A 243 -6.55 7.61 -6.29
CA GLY A 243 -6.99 9.00 -6.18
C GLY A 243 -8.11 9.38 -7.16
N ASN A 244 -8.81 8.40 -7.73
CA ASN A 244 -9.88 8.64 -8.70
C ASN A 244 -11.23 8.86 -8.00
N LEU A 245 -11.35 10.00 -7.34
CA LEU A 245 -12.46 10.29 -6.43
C LEU A 245 -13.81 10.45 -7.12
N GLU A 246 -13.83 10.93 -8.38
CA GLU A 246 -15.06 11.02 -9.17
C GLU A 246 -15.65 9.64 -9.44
N VAL A 247 -14.77 8.67 -9.72
CA VAL A 247 -15.17 7.28 -9.89
C VAL A 247 -15.57 6.62 -8.57
N VAL A 248 -14.91 6.98 -7.46
CA VAL A 248 -15.36 6.55 -6.12
C VAL A 248 -16.80 6.97 -5.88
N MET A 249 -17.15 8.22 -6.19
CA MET A 249 -18.53 8.72 -6.07
C MET A 249 -19.50 7.96 -6.97
N ALA A 250 -19.15 7.74 -8.24
CA ALA A 250 -20.00 7.02 -9.18
C ALA A 250 -20.25 5.57 -8.75
N LEU A 251 -19.21 4.87 -8.27
CA LEU A 251 -19.33 3.51 -7.75
C LEU A 251 -20.18 3.45 -6.48
N ALA A 252 -20.00 4.39 -5.56
CA ALA A 252 -20.81 4.44 -4.34
C ALA A 252 -22.28 4.69 -4.64
N GLN A 253 -22.59 5.60 -5.57
CA GLN A 253 -23.97 5.82 -6.04
C GLN A 253 -24.57 4.59 -6.71
N ALA A 254 -23.74 3.74 -7.33
CA ALA A 254 -24.14 2.46 -7.89
C ALA A 254 -24.27 1.34 -6.84
N GLY A 255 -24.08 1.62 -5.55
CA GLY A 255 -24.22 0.65 -4.46
C GLY A 255 -22.95 -0.15 -4.14
N ALA A 256 -21.77 0.33 -4.54
CA ALA A 256 -20.50 -0.30 -4.15
C ALA A 256 -20.30 -0.20 -2.63
N SER A 257 -19.86 -1.31 -2.02
CA SER A 257 -19.52 -1.36 -0.60
C SER A 257 -18.26 -0.56 -0.33
N LEU A 258 -18.33 0.36 0.63
CA LEU A 258 -17.17 1.12 1.10
C LEU A 258 -16.22 0.27 1.95
N GLU A 259 -16.69 -0.89 2.42
CA GLU A 259 -15.95 -1.83 3.26
C GLU A 259 -15.70 -3.16 2.56
N GLN A 260 -14.56 -3.76 2.85
CA GLN A 260 -14.22 -5.11 2.45
C GLN A 260 -14.70 -6.10 3.53
N VAL A 261 -15.55 -7.04 3.13
CA VAL A 261 -16.20 -8.00 4.04
C VAL A 261 -15.25 -9.10 4.51
N GLU A 262 -14.32 -9.54 3.64
CA GLU A 262 -13.38 -10.62 3.96
C GLU A 262 -11.95 -10.09 4.13
N TRP A 263 -11.49 -10.16 5.38
CA TRP A 263 -10.08 -9.96 5.72
C TRP A 263 -9.28 -11.17 5.23
N VAL A 264 -8.69 -11.06 4.04
CA VAL A 264 -7.64 -12.02 3.66
C VAL A 264 -6.49 -11.82 4.63
N SER A 265 -6.32 -12.77 5.54
CA SER A 265 -5.39 -12.68 6.67
C SER A 265 -3.96 -12.37 6.18
N LYS A 266 -3.59 -11.10 6.22
CA LYS A 266 -2.21 -10.66 6.24
C LYS A 266 -2.11 -9.63 7.35
N SER A 267 -1.33 -10.00 8.35
CA SER A 267 -1.05 -9.35 9.63
C SER A 267 -0.54 -7.90 9.57
N THR A 268 -0.58 -7.26 8.40
CA THR A 268 0.07 -5.97 8.09
C THR A 268 -0.80 -4.99 7.29
N ASN A 269 -2.01 -5.34 6.83
CA ASN A 269 -2.84 -4.38 6.12
C ASN A 269 -3.85 -3.71 7.06
N LEU A 270 -3.62 -2.42 7.38
CA LEU A 270 -4.57 -1.60 8.13
C LEU A 270 -5.84 -1.26 7.32
N CYS A 271 -5.74 -1.27 5.99
CA CYS A 271 -6.77 -0.74 5.11
C CYS A 271 -7.72 -1.85 4.65
N ALA A 272 -8.93 -1.85 5.17
CA ALA A 272 -10.09 -2.66 4.78
C ALA A 272 -11.26 -1.80 4.23
N SER A 273 -11.18 -0.48 4.31
CA SER A 273 -12.19 0.45 3.79
C SER A 273 -11.64 1.51 2.82
N VAL A 274 -12.53 2.12 2.05
CA VAL A 274 -12.22 3.24 1.14
C VAL A 274 -11.53 4.38 1.89
N LEU A 275 -12.03 4.74 3.08
CA LEU A 275 -11.43 5.79 3.90
C LEU A 275 -9.98 5.46 4.30
N GLU A 276 -9.70 4.22 4.70
CA GLU A 276 -8.35 3.83 5.09
C GLU A 276 -7.37 3.82 3.89
N ASP A 277 -7.79 3.38 2.70
CA ASP A 277 -6.96 3.49 1.49
C ASP A 277 -6.64 4.96 1.13
N LEU A 278 -7.58 5.88 1.35
CA LEU A 278 -7.35 7.32 1.15
C LEU A 278 -6.39 7.90 2.20
N LEU A 279 -6.54 7.51 3.47
CA LEU A 279 -5.64 7.96 4.54
C LEU A 279 -4.20 7.48 4.30
N GLU A 280 -4.00 6.22 3.90
CA GLU A 280 -2.69 5.69 3.48
C GLU A 280 -2.12 6.50 2.31
N ARG A 281 -2.96 6.75 1.30
CA ARG A 281 -2.57 7.55 0.13
C ARG A 281 -2.14 8.96 0.51
N TRP A 282 -2.90 9.67 1.32
CA TRP A 282 -2.57 11.03 1.76
C TRP A 282 -1.28 11.07 2.59
N ALA A 283 -1.02 10.00 3.37
CA ALA A 283 0.23 9.87 4.11
C ALA A 283 1.42 9.75 3.16
N PHE A 284 1.29 8.95 2.10
CA PHE A 284 2.35 8.80 1.10
C PHE A 284 2.59 10.10 0.31
N ILE A 285 1.54 10.83 -0.05
CA ILE A 285 1.66 12.16 -0.69
C ILE A 285 2.46 13.11 0.21
N THR A 286 2.08 13.19 1.49
CA THR A 286 2.73 14.09 2.46
C THR A 286 4.20 13.73 2.68
N GLN A 287 4.54 12.44 2.64
CA GLN A 287 5.92 11.94 2.76
C GLN A 287 6.72 12.04 1.45
N ARG A 288 6.13 12.51 0.35
CA ARG A 288 6.71 12.50 -1.00
C ARG A 288 7.19 11.10 -1.40
N LYS A 289 6.49 10.07 -0.93
CA LYS A 289 6.71 8.69 -1.35
C LYS A 289 6.09 8.47 -2.74
N PRO A 290 6.64 7.54 -3.54
CA PRO A 290 6.02 7.19 -4.82
C PRO A 290 4.63 6.63 -4.56
N ILE A 291 3.61 7.37 -5.01
CA ILE A 291 2.22 6.89 -4.99
C ILE A 291 1.86 6.30 -6.34
N PRO A 292 1.17 5.16 -6.39
CA PRO A 292 0.64 4.65 -7.63
C PRO A 292 -0.63 5.41 -8.03
N GLY A 293 -0.78 5.78 -9.30
CA GLY A 293 -1.98 6.46 -9.82
C GLY A 293 -1.79 7.96 -10.11
N ILE A 294 -2.87 8.72 -9.97
CA ILE A 294 -2.91 10.17 -10.27
C ILE A 294 -1.92 10.88 -9.33
N GLN A 295 -0.92 11.55 -9.91
CA GLN A 295 0.10 12.25 -9.12
C GLN A 295 -0.44 13.57 -8.61
N ARG A 296 -0.30 13.81 -7.30
CA ARG A 296 -0.68 15.06 -6.64
C ARG A 296 0.47 15.56 -5.78
N SER A 297 0.63 16.88 -5.71
CA SER A 297 1.64 17.54 -4.86
C SER A 297 1.19 17.66 -3.41
N SER A 298 -0.11 17.68 -3.16
CA SER A 298 -0.72 17.78 -1.83
C SER A 298 -2.01 16.95 -1.78
N PRO A 299 -2.43 16.49 -0.59
CA PRO A 299 -3.70 15.81 -0.38
C PRO A 299 -4.92 16.76 -0.38
N ASP A 300 -4.73 18.09 -0.27
CA ASP A 300 -5.83 19.05 -0.11
C ASP A 300 -6.93 18.95 -1.20
N PRO A 301 -6.61 18.74 -2.49
CA PRO A 301 -7.61 18.56 -3.53
C PRO A 301 -8.42 17.27 -3.39
N GLU A 302 -8.00 16.33 -2.55
CA GLU A 302 -8.68 15.06 -2.29
C GLU A 302 -9.54 15.13 -1.00
N LEU A 303 -9.30 16.11 -0.11
CA LEU A 303 -9.96 16.17 1.20
C LEU A 303 -11.47 16.45 1.15
N TRP A 304 -12.00 16.99 0.05
CA TRP A 304 -13.43 17.29 -0.09
C TRP A 304 -14.33 16.04 0.05
N ILE A 305 -13.78 14.85 -0.23
CA ILE A 305 -14.53 13.59 -0.14
C ILE A 305 -14.72 13.13 1.32
N LEU A 306 -13.86 13.59 2.23
CA LEU A 306 -13.86 13.14 3.62
C LEU A 306 -15.21 13.40 4.32
N PRO A 307 -15.78 14.63 4.32
CA PRO A 307 -17.08 14.87 4.94
C PRO A 307 -18.23 14.08 4.30
N TRP A 308 -18.08 13.65 3.05
CA TRP A 308 -19.05 12.81 2.38
C TRP A 308 -18.94 11.36 2.84
N LEU A 309 -17.71 10.80 2.92
CA LEU A 309 -17.45 9.44 3.41
C LEU A 309 -17.93 9.24 4.85
N LEU A 310 -17.64 10.19 5.73
CA LEU A 310 -18.03 10.12 7.15
C LEU A 310 -19.55 10.14 7.36
N ARG A 311 -20.32 10.60 6.36
CA ARG A 311 -21.80 10.62 6.39
C ARG A 311 -22.45 9.40 5.77
N GLN A 312 -21.67 8.49 5.18
CA GLN A 312 -22.25 7.31 4.55
C GLN A 312 -22.76 6.30 5.59
N PRO A 313 -23.94 5.69 5.37
CA PRO A 313 -24.46 4.67 6.27
C PRO A 313 -23.57 3.41 6.23
N ASN A 314 -23.47 2.71 7.36
CA ASN A 314 -22.72 1.45 7.51
C ASN A 314 -21.22 1.54 7.15
N HIS A 315 -20.63 2.73 7.28
CA HIS A 315 -19.19 2.94 7.14
C HIS A 315 -18.57 3.02 8.55
N GLU A 316 -17.97 1.94 9.01
CA GLU A 316 -17.38 1.81 10.34
C GLU A 316 -15.86 2.10 10.35
N SER A 317 -15.13 1.72 9.29
CA SER A 317 -13.67 1.92 9.13
C SER A 317 -12.88 1.89 10.44
N HIS A 318 -12.87 0.74 11.10
CA HIS A 318 -12.35 0.58 12.46
C HIS A 318 -10.90 1.04 12.67
N ASN A 319 -10.07 1.00 11.63
CA ASN A 319 -8.68 1.42 11.71
C ASN A 319 -8.48 2.83 11.15
N ALA A 320 -9.51 3.59 10.77
CA ALA A 320 -9.34 4.91 10.17
C ALA A 320 -8.53 5.85 11.07
N LEU A 321 -8.84 5.91 12.36
CA LEU A 321 -8.09 6.78 13.27
C LEU A 321 -6.64 6.30 13.44
N TYR A 322 -6.43 4.98 13.57
CA TYR A 322 -5.08 4.39 13.54
C TYR A 322 -4.32 4.68 12.25
N ALA A 323 -4.95 4.56 11.09
CA ALA A 323 -4.36 4.82 9.79
C ALA A 323 -4.03 6.31 9.62
N ALA A 324 -4.85 7.21 10.16
CA ALA A 324 -4.58 8.64 10.21
C ALA A 324 -3.42 8.98 11.18
N MET A 325 -3.21 8.16 12.22
CA MET A 325 -2.11 8.35 13.16
C MET A 325 -0.81 7.64 12.74
N GLY A 326 -0.93 6.57 11.95
CA GLY A 326 0.05 5.50 11.75
C GLY A 326 1.28 5.85 10.93
N TRP A 327 1.60 7.14 10.79
CA TRP A 327 2.67 7.60 9.93
C TRP A 327 3.42 8.77 10.58
N GLU A 328 4.72 8.89 10.30
CA GLU A 328 5.54 10.01 10.80
C GLU A 328 5.15 11.36 10.19
N ALA A 329 4.29 11.36 9.16
CA ALA A 329 3.81 12.57 8.51
C ALA A 329 2.67 13.24 9.28
N HIS A 330 2.74 14.57 9.36
CA HIS A 330 1.62 15.40 9.74
C HIS A 330 0.57 15.37 8.62
N LEU A 331 -0.38 14.45 8.71
CA LEU A 331 -1.55 14.47 7.83
C LEU A 331 -2.32 15.80 8.01
N PRO A 332 -3.05 16.26 6.99
CA PRO A 332 -3.99 17.39 7.08
C PRO A 332 -4.97 17.22 8.26
N PRO A 333 -5.82 18.22 8.60
CA PRO A 333 -6.73 18.14 9.75
C PRO A 333 -7.87 17.11 9.54
N VAL A 334 -7.51 15.83 9.48
CA VAL A 334 -8.38 14.66 9.34
C VAL A 334 -8.72 14.07 10.70
N ILE A 335 -7.85 14.24 11.70
CA ILE A 335 -8.07 13.73 13.07
C ILE A 335 -9.32 14.34 13.68
N ALA A 336 -9.46 15.67 13.66
CA ALA A 336 -10.63 16.34 14.25
C ALA A 336 -11.97 15.89 13.61
N PRO A 337 -12.12 15.88 12.26
CA PRO A 337 -13.31 15.31 11.63
C PRO A 337 -13.59 13.85 12.00
N LEU A 338 -12.56 13.00 12.09
CA LEU A 338 -12.76 11.62 12.52
C LEU A 338 -13.30 11.55 13.95
N LEU A 339 -12.76 12.34 14.87
CA LEU A 339 -13.23 12.37 16.25
C LEU A 339 -14.67 12.90 16.38
N GLU A 340 -15.02 13.93 15.61
CA GLU A 340 -16.39 14.49 15.56
C GLU A 340 -17.44 13.46 15.14
N TYR A 341 -17.08 12.54 14.23
CA TYR A 341 -17.94 11.45 13.78
C TYR A 341 -17.86 10.20 14.66
N GLY A 342 -17.19 10.27 15.82
CA GLY A 342 -17.17 9.22 16.81
C GLY A 342 -16.15 8.10 16.56
N TYR A 343 -15.17 8.32 15.69
CA TYR A 343 -14.08 7.37 15.51
C TYR A 343 -13.23 7.24 16.78
N GLY A 344 -12.59 6.09 16.93
CA GLY A 344 -11.74 5.76 18.07
C GLY A 344 -12.42 4.86 19.10
N ARG A 345 -11.62 4.04 19.77
CA ARG A 345 -12.11 3.12 20.80
C ARG A 345 -12.51 3.87 22.07
N ARG A 346 -13.63 3.46 22.71
CA ARG A 346 -14.06 3.95 24.03
C ARG A 346 -13.90 2.87 25.10
N ASP A 347 -13.78 3.27 26.36
CA ASP A 347 -13.63 2.33 27.47
C ASP A 347 -14.82 1.35 27.53
N GLY A 348 -14.53 0.09 27.84
CA GLY A 348 -15.50 -1.01 27.81
C GLY A 348 -15.80 -1.58 26.41
N GLN A 349 -15.34 -0.94 25.33
CA GLN A 349 -15.47 -1.52 23.99
C GLN A 349 -14.34 -2.54 23.72
N PRO A 350 -14.64 -3.73 23.19
CA PRO A 350 -13.61 -4.65 22.74
C PRO A 350 -12.90 -4.11 21.49
N ALA A 351 -11.66 -4.53 21.26
CA ALA A 351 -10.97 -4.22 20.02
C ALA A 351 -11.68 -4.90 18.85
N LYS A 352 -12.04 -4.12 17.82
CA LYS A 352 -12.76 -4.60 16.64
C LYS A 352 -11.85 -5.18 15.55
N THR A 353 -10.54 -4.99 15.65
CA THR A 353 -9.55 -5.48 14.69
C THR A 353 -8.36 -6.12 15.40
N ASP A 354 -7.67 -7.06 14.74
CA ASP A 354 -6.42 -7.64 15.21
C ASP A 354 -5.36 -6.57 15.50
N HIS A 355 -5.38 -5.49 14.72
CA HIS A 355 -4.50 -4.35 14.96
C HIS A 355 -4.84 -3.64 16.27
N GLY A 356 -6.12 -3.36 16.53
CA GLY A 356 -6.57 -2.81 17.82
C GLY A 356 -6.25 -3.74 19.00
N GLN A 357 -6.30 -5.07 18.80
CA GLN A 357 -5.89 -6.02 19.83
C GLN A 357 -4.38 -5.96 20.10
N ARG A 358 -3.56 -5.79 19.06
CA ARG A 358 -2.10 -5.71 19.17
C ARG A 358 -1.60 -4.37 19.70
N CYS A 359 -2.16 -3.27 19.24
CA CYS A 359 -1.69 -1.92 19.53
C CYS A 359 -2.44 -1.24 20.68
N GLY A 360 -3.53 -1.83 21.18
CA GLY A 360 -4.30 -1.34 22.32
C GLY A 360 -5.41 -0.36 21.95
N SER A 361 -5.23 0.92 22.30
CA SER A 361 -6.10 2.03 21.85
C SER A 361 -5.30 3.08 21.10
N GLU A 362 -6.00 3.99 20.43
CA GLU A 362 -5.38 5.13 19.76
C GLU A 362 -4.68 6.05 20.78
N VAL A 363 -5.15 6.10 22.02
CA VAL A 363 -4.45 6.79 23.11
C VAL A 363 -3.10 6.13 23.40
N VAL A 364 -3.05 4.79 23.49
CA VAL A 364 -1.80 4.03 23.68
C VAL A 364 -0.79 4.34 22.57
N ASP A 365 -1.22 4.24 21.31
CA ASP A 365 -0.33 4.51 20.16
C ASP A 365 0.13 5.97 20.12
N ALA A 366 -0.77 6.92 20.39
CA ALA A 366 -0.45 8.34 20.43
C ALA A 366 0.58 8.67 21.52
N THR A 367 0.45 8.07 22.72
CA THR A 367 1.43 8.24 23.80
C THR A 367 2.76 7.60 23.45
N LYS A 368 2.74 6.35 22.95
CA LYS A 368 3.94 5.60 22.56
C LYS A 368 4.78 6.34 21.51
N ASN A 369 4.09 6.98 20.55
CA ASN A 369 4.70 7.69 19.42
C ASN A 369 4.77 9.22 19.62
N ARG A 370 4.45 9.73 20.81
CA ARG A 370 4.53 11.17 21.18
C ARG A 370 3.77 12.08 20.21
N LYS A 371 2.56 11.67 19.85
CA LYS A 371 1.76 12.40 18.86
C LYS A 371 1.27 13.73 19.44
N PRO A 372 1.37 14.85 18.70
CA PRO A 372 1.05 16.19 19.20
C PRO A 372 -0.44 16.41 19.49
N TYR A 373 -1.31 15.57 18.91
CA TYR A 373 -2.77 15.63 19.04
C TYR A 373 -3.31 14.71 20.16
N LEU A 374 -2.46 14.19 21.05
CA LEU A 374 -2.91 13.38 22.20
C LEU A 374 -4.01 14.08 23.01
N GLY A 375 -3.88 15.37 23.28
CA GLY A 375 -4.93 16.15 23.97
C GLY A 375 -6.29 16.08 23.26
N GLN A 376 -6.32 16.20 21.92
CA GLN A 376 -7.57 16.13 21.16
C GLN A 376 -8.23 14.74 21.27
N LEU A 377 -7.43 13.67 21.31
CA LEU A 377 -7.95 12.31 21.51
C LEU A 377 -8.60 12.16 22.89
N LEU A 378 -7.96 12.74 23.92
CA LEU A 378 -8.46 12.70 25.30
C LEU A 378 -9.73 13.54 25.46
N ASP A 379 -9.76 14.74 24.87
CA ASP A 379 -10.94 15.62 24.87
C ASP A 379 -12.15 14.96 24.18
N ALA A 380 -11.91 14.12 23.17
CA ALA A 380 -12.92 13.31 22.51
C ALA A 380 -13.37 12.06 23.31
N GLY A 381 -12.81 11.85 24.49
CA GLY A 381 -13.18 10.78 25.42
C GLY A 381 -12.72 9.39 25.00
N LEU A 382 -11.61 9.27 24.26
CA LEU A 382 -11.09 7.97 23.85
C LEU A 382 -10.61 7.13 25.04
N ALA A 383 -10.57 5.82 24.84
CA ALA A 383 -10.27 4.83 25.87
C ALA A 383 -8.89 5.02 26.52
N LEU A 384 -8.90 5.32 27.82
CA LEU A 384 -7.70 5.55 28.63
C LEU A 384 -7.10 4.24 29.14
N GLU A 385 -7.98 3.26 29.35
CA GLU A 385 -7.73 2.08 30.17
C GLU A 385 -7.54 0.81 29.34
N CYS A 386 -7.39 0.98 28.03
CA CYS A 386 -7.04 -0.10 27.11
C CYS A 386 -5.56 -0.45 27.21
N GLU A 387 -5.30 -1.74 27.09
CA GLU A 387 -3.96 -2.31 27.07
C GLU A 387 -3.66 -2.87 25.67
N ASP A 388 -2.40 -2.80 25.25
CA ASP A 388 -1.92 -3.47 24.04
C ASP A 388 -1.73 -4.98 24.25
N CYS A 389 -1.23 -5.73 23.27
CA CYS A 389 -1.04 -7.18 23.40
C CYS A 389 -0.03 -7.60 24.47
N LEU A 390 0.64 -6.65 25.11
CA LEU A 390 1.61 -6.86 26.18
C LEU A 390 1.00 -6.52 27.55
N GLY A 391 -0.27 -6.11 27.58
CA GLY A 391 -0.95 -5.63 28.77
C GLY A 391 -0.52 -4.22 29.18
N ILE A 392 0.00 -3.39 28.27
CA ILE A 392 0.55 -2.07 28.62
C ILE A 392 -0.47 -0.97 28.29
N SER A 393 -0.79 -0.14 29.28
CA SER A 393 -1.66 1.02 29.12
C SER A 393 -0.88 2.30 28.75
N ALA A 394 -1.61 3.33 28.32
CA ALA A 394 -1.03 4.62 27.95
C ALA A 394 -0.26 5.29 29.12
N VAL A 395 -0.76 5.17 30.34
CA VAL A 395 -0.11 5.70 31.55
C VAL A 395 1.26 5.07 31.76
N ILE A 396 1.37 3.75 31.58
CA ILE A 396 2.64 3.03 31.73
C ILE A 396 3.65 3.50 30.67
N TYR A 397 3.22 3.65 29.42
CA TYR A 397 4.08 4.21 28.36
C TYR A 397 4.54 5.64 28.66
N ALA A 398 3.70 6.50 29.22
CA ALA A 398 4.09 7.87 29.57
C ALA A 398 5.22 7.89 30.61
N VAL A 399 5.14 7.01 31.62
CA VAL A 399 6.17 6.85 32.66
C VAL A 399 7.46 6.27 32.09
N ASP A 400 7.37 5.20 31.30
CA ASP A 400 8.54 4.55 30.68
C ASP A 400 9.28 5.51 29.75
N LEU A 401 8.55 6.27 28.92
CA LEU A 401 9.15 7.18 27.93
C LEU A 401 9.67 8.49 28.52
N GLY A 402 9.42 8.77 29.79
CA GLY A 402 9.82 10.05 30.42
C GLY A 402 8.91 11.21 30.04
N GLU A 403 7.69 10.96 29.57
CA GLU A 403 6.81 11.96 28.97
C GLU A 403 5.87 12.59 30.01
N LEU A 404 6.41 13.51 30.81
CA LEU A 404 5.68 14.19 31.89
C LEU A 404 4.39 14.85 31.39
N ARG A 405 4.46 15.56 30.25
CA ARG A 405 3.28 16.23 29.68
C ARG A 405 2.19 15.24 29.27
N ALA A 406 2.56 14.09 28.70
CA ALA A 406 1.58 13.06 28.35
C ALA A 406 0.94 12.45 29.60
N LEU A 407 1.73 12.22 30.65
CA LEU A 407 1.22 11.73 31.94
C LEU A 407 0.23 12.72 32.57
N GLU A 408 0.57 14.01 32.59
CA GLU A 408 -0.32 15.07 33.12
C GLU A 408 -1.65 15.10 32.36
N MET A 409 -1.62 15.10 31.02
CA MET A 409 -2.83 15.06 30.20
C MET A 409 -3.69 13.81 30.47
N LEU A 410 -3.07 12.63 30.62
CA LEU A 410 -3.78 11.39 30.94
C LEU A 410 -4.43 11.45 32.32
N ILE A 411 -3.75 12.02 33.33
CA ILE A 411 -4.27 12.20 34.68
C ILE A 411 -5.45 13.16 34.68
N GLU A 412 -5.34 14.29 33.97
CA GLU A 412 -6.40 15.27 33.81
C GLU A 412 -7.64 14.68 33.12
N ALA A 413 -7.42 13.79 32.14
CA ALA A 413 -8.49 13.03 31.48
C ALA A 413 -9.13 11.96 32.37
N GLY A 414 -8.54 11.66 33.54
CA GLY A 414 -9.10 10.75 34.54
C GLY A 414 -8.50 9.35 34.56
N ALA A 415 -7.37 9.10 33.90
CA ALA A 415 -6.74 7.79 33.85
C ALA A 415 -6.43 7.21 35.24
N ASP A 416 -6.53 5.89 35.37
CA ASP A 416 -6.21 5.17 36.60
C ASP A 416 -4.70 4.93 36.73
N VAL A 417 -4.06 5.80 37.49
CA VAL A 417 -2.63 5.71 37.82
C VAL A 417 -2.28 4.61 38.82
N ASN A 418 -3.25 3.83 39.30
CA ASN A 418 -3.02 2.71 40.21
C ASN A 418 -3.22 1.33 39.55
N ARG A 419 -3.68 1.29 38.30
CA ARG A 419 -3.94 0.05 37.59
C ARG A 419 -2.64 -0.68 37.26
N GLN A 420 -2.63 -2.00 37.44
CA GLN A 420 -1.50 -2.84 37.05
C GLN A 420 -1.55 -3.15 35.56
N CYS A 421 -0.38 -3.12 34.90
CA CYS A 421 -0.23 -3.64 33.55
C CYS A 421 -0.24 -5.19 33.54
N GLY A 422 -0.18 -5.81 32.36
CA GLY A 422 -0.12 -7.26 32.18
C GLY A 422 1.05 -7.95 32.88
N PHE A 423 2.08 -7.22 33.30
CA PHE A 423 3.18 -7.74 34.13
C PHE A 423 2.93 -7.64 35.64
N GLY A 424 1.75 -7.17 36.06
CA GLY A 424 1.40 -6.94 37.46
C GLY A 424 2.08 -5.73 38.09
N ILE A 425 2.63 -4.81 37.28
CA ILE A 425 3.38 -3.63 37.73
C ILE A 425 2.46 -2.40 37.65
N THR A 426 2.39 -1.63 38.72
CA THR A 426 1.70 -0.32 38.75
C THR A 426 2.58 0.81 38.19
N PRO A 427 2.00 1.93 37.71
CA PRO A 427 2.76 3.10 37.30
C PRO A 427 3.73 3.62 38.36
N LEU A 428 3.32 3.61 39.63
CA LEU A 428 4.17 4.04 40.74
C LEU A 428 5.36 3.11 40.97
N GLU A 429 5.16 1.79 40.89
CA GLU A 429 6.25 0.82 40.99
C GLU A 429 7.25 1.00 39.85
N LEU A 430 6.78 1.20 38.62
CA LEU A 430 7.64 1.48 37.47
C LEU A 430 8.44 2.78 37.64
N ALA A 431 7.80 3.87 38.06
CA ALA A 431 8.49 5.13 38.35
C ALA A 431 9.57 4.95 39.44
N THR A 432 9.29 4.13 40.47
CA THR A 432 10.27 3.82 41.52
C THR A 432 11.46 3.01 40.98
N ILE A 433 11.20 2.05 40.08
CA ILE A 433 12.27 1.27 39.43
C ILE A 433 13.14 2.20 38.59
N ASN A 434 12.53 3.08 37.81
CA ASN A 434 13.23 4.04 36.94
C ASN A 434 14.15 4.98 37.72
N LEU A 435 13.75 5.44 38.90
CA LEU A 435 14.59 6.23 39.81
C LEU A 435 15.84 5.48 40.29
N GLY A 436 15.79 4.15 40.37
CA GLY A 436 16.91 3.30 40.77
C GLY A 436 17.88 2.93 39.64
N LEU A 437 17.58 3.30 38.38
CA LEU A 437 18.43 3.04 37.22
C LEU A 437 19.55 4.08 37.09
N PRO A 438 20.66 3.77 36.38
CA PRO A 438 21.66 4.77 36.06
C PRO A 438 21.13 5.80 35.06
N HIS A 439 21.20 7.09 35.40
CA HIS A 439 20.76 8.20 34.54
C HIS A 439 21.90 8.82 33.72
N PRO A 440 21.61 9.36 32.52
CA PRO A 440 20.32 9.36 31.85
C PRO A 440 19.94 7.96 31.37
N ARG A 441 18.77 7.45 31.79
CA ARG A 441 18.35 6.10 31.43
C ARG A 441 17.86 6.10 30.00
N ALA A 442 18.03 4.97 29.31
CA ALA A 442 17.46 4.82 27.99
C ALA A 442 15.92 4.93 28.08
N ARG A 443 15.34 5.59 27.07
CA ARG A 443 13.90 5.47 26.80
C ARG A 443 13.70 4.09 26.21
N THR A 444 13.35 3.13 27.03
CA THR A 444 12.83 1.85 26.56
C THR A 444 11.53 2.17 25.82
N ARG A 445 11.44 1.89 24.52
CA ARG A 445 10.18 2.02 23.76
C ARG A 445 9.23 0.84 24.04
N SER A 446 9.43 0.16 25.16
CA SER A 446 9.59 -1.28 25.10
C SER A 446 9.65 -1.90 26.50
N LEU A 447 8.48 -2.26 27.02
CA LEU A 447 8.39 -3.52 27.74
C LEU A 447 8.48 -4.72 26.76
N THR A 448 8.50 -4.53 25.42
CA THR A 448 8.96 -5.52 24.40
C THR A 448 9.58 -4.89 23.13
N TYR A 449 10.75 -5.42 22.76
CA TYR A 449 11.71 -5.09 21.68
C TYR A 449 11.64 -3.82 20.79
N MET A 450 12.72 -3.01 20.83
CA MET A 450 13.62 -2.68 19.70
C MET A 450 14.69 -1.67 20.16
N HIS A 451 15.97 -2.04 20.07
CA HIS A 451 17.10 -1.10 20.13
C HIS A 451 17.15 -0.25 18.85
N ILE A 452 16.17 0.62 18.67
CA ILE A 452 16.28 1.75 17.75
C ILE A 452 16.09 2.97 18.62
N LEU A 453 17.23 3.56 19.00
CA LEU A 453 17.29 4.93 19.46
C LEU A 453 16.43 5.77 18.50
N PRO A 454 15.50 6.62 18.97
CA PRO A 454 15.21 7.82 18.20
C PRO A 454 16.58 8.46 17.92
N GLN A 455 16.83 8.88 16.68
CA GLN A 455 18.09 9.48 16.23
C GLN A 455 18.58 10.66 17.12
N ASP A 456 17.74 11.09 18.05
CA ASP A 456 17.86 12.21 18.97
C ASP A 456 18.89 12.03 20.11
N GLY A 457 19.28 10.79 20.48
CA GLY A 457 20.30 10.56 21.52
C GLY A 457 19.98 11.06 22.94
N ARG A 458 18.70 11.41 23.23
CA ARG A 458 18.27 11.95 24.53
C ARG A 458 17.69 10.86 25.44
N GLY A 459 18.45 10.44 26.47
CA GLY A 459 17.91 9.62 27.56
C GLY A 459 16.96 10.39 28.48
N VAL A 460 16.29 9.71 29.40
CA VAL A 460 15.45 10.33 30.45
C VAL A 460 16.36 10.75 31.61
N SER A 461 16.27 12.01 32.04
CA SER A 461 17.07 12.51 33.17
C SER A 461 16.46 12.11 34.51
N LEU A 462 17.29 12.06 35.57
CA LEU A 462 16.83 11.80 36.93
C LEU A 462 15.75 12.80 37.38
N ASP A 463 15.92 14.09 37.03
CA ASP A 463 14.94 15.13 37.31
C ASP A 463 13.57 14.86 36.65
N THR A 464 13.57 14.32 35.42
CA THR A 464 12.32 13.97 34.72
C THR A 464 11.62 12.81 35.41
N ASP A 465 12.35 11.74 35.76
CA ASP A 465 11.79 10.61 36.49
C ASP A 465 11.30 11.00 37.90
N GLN A 466 12.01 11.92 38.57
CA GLN A 466 11.57 12.45 39.85
C GLN A 466 10.25 13.20 39.73
N LYS A 467 10.10 14.05 38.70
CA LYS A 467 8.84 14.75 38.43
C LYS A 467 7.69 13.81 38.10
N LEU A 468 7.95 12.75 37.32
CA LEU A 468 6.96 11.70 37.03
C LEU A 468 6.52 11.00 38.31
N TYR A 469 7.48 10.55 39.13
CA TYR A 469 7.21 9.92 40.42
C TYR A 469 6.36 10.82 41.32
N ASP A 470 6.77 12.07 41.49
CA ASP A 470 6.07 13.05 42.33
C ASP A 470 4.66 13.34 41.78
N CYS A 471 4.47 13.36 40.46
CA CYS A 471 3.16 13.51 39.83
C CYS A 471 2.21 12.35 40.17
N ILE A 472 2.69 11.11 40.05
CA ILE A 472 1.90 9.91 40.38
C ILE A 472 1.58 9.89 41.88
N VAL A 473 2.56 10.14 42.75
CA VAL A 473 2.37 10.15 44.21
C VAL A 473 1.36 11.22 44.62
N ARG A 474 1.45 12.43 44.06
CA ARG A 474 0.48 13.50 44.33
C ARG A 474 -0.93 13.08 43.95
N THR A 475 -1.09 12.45 42.79
CA THR A 475 -2.39 12.00 42.26
C THR A 475 -2.97 10.84 43.08
N LEU A 476 -2.15 9.88 43.51
CA LEU A 476 -2.61 8.78 44.36
C LEU A 476 -3.02 9.27 45.76
N LYS A 477 -2.25 10.22 46.34
CA LYS A 477 -2.59 10.84 47.61
C LYS A 477 -3.90 11.62 47.55
N SER A 478 -4.13 12.38 46.48
CA SER A 478 -5.39 13.13 46.33
C SER A 478 -6.60 12.21 46.17
N LYS A 479 -6.43 11.04 45.54
CA LYS A 479 -7.45 9.98 45.44
C LYS A 479 -7.60 9.12 46.71
N GLY A 480 -6.82 9.39 47.78
CA GLY A 480 -6.89 8.63 49.04
C GLY A 480 -6.38 7.19 48.94
N VAL A 481 -5.62 6.86 47.91
CA VAL A 481 -5.07 5.51 47.71
C VAL A 481 -3.87 5.32 48.63
N ALA A 482 -3.89 4.25 49.44
CA ALA A 482 -2.77 3.91 50.30
C ALA A 482 -1.54 3.56 49.46
N ILE A 483 -0.47 4.36 49.58
CA ILE A 483 0.81 4.07 48.95
C ILE A 483 1.51 3.00 49.79
N THR A 484 1.21 1.73 49.53
CA THR A 484 1.90 0.61 50.16
C THR A 484 3.23 0.38 49.45
N SER A 485 4.33 0.29 50.20
CA SER A 485 5.59 -0.19 49.65
C SER A 485 5.41 -1.65 49.22
N SER A 486 5.40 -1.89 47.91
CA SER A 486 5.33 -3.24 47.35
C SER A 486 6.48 -4.10 47.90
N ASN A 487 6.18 -5.33 48.30
CA ASN A 487 7.16 -6.29 48.82
C ASN A 487 8.33 -6.50 47.82
N PRO A 488 9.61 -6.31 48.20
CA PRO A 488 10.76 -6.39 47.28
C PRO A 488 10.86 -7.71 46.50
N ALA A 489 10.35 -8.82 47.03
CA ALA A 489 10.30 -10.10 46.31
C ALA A 489 9.34 -10.10 45.10
N LYS A 490 8.24 -9.34 45.15
CA LYS A 490 7.33 -9.13 44.01
C LYS A 490 8.00 -8.26 42.93
N ARG A 491 8.74 -7.22 43.33
CA ARG A 491 9.54 -6.35 42.42
C ARG A 491 10.55 -7.16 41.62
N GLN A 492 11.29 -8.04 42.28
CA GLN A 492 12.32 -8.83 41.63
C GLN A 492 11.73 -9.88 40.68
N LYS A 493 10.63 -10.55 41.07
CA LYS A 493 9.98 -11.59 40.26
C LYS A 493 9.31 -11.02 38.99
N GLY A 494 8.61 -9.89 39.10
CA GLY A 494 8.03 -9.18 37.95
C GLY A 494 9.10 -8.64 36.99
N TYR A 495 10.21 -8.12 37.53
CA TYR A 495 11.37 -7.66 36.74
C TYR A 495 12.14 -8.81 36.05
N TYR A 496 12.30 -9.97 36.70
CA TYR A 496 12.93 -11.13 36.06
C TYR A 496 12.00 -11.81 35.03
N LEU A 497 10.68 -11.88 35.29
CA LEU A 497 9.69 -12.27 34.29
C LEU A 497 9.73 -11.31 33.10
N TRP A 498 9.83 -10.00 33.34
CA TRP A 498 10.02 -8.97 32.33
C TRP A 498 11.30 -9.19 31.49
N GLN A 499 12.46 -9.44 32.11
CA GLN A 499 13.70 -9.77 31.39
C GLN A 499 13.60 -11.09 30.62
N ALA A 500 12.98 -12.12 31.19
CA ALA A 500 12.85 -13.44 30.59
C ALA A 500 11.85 -13.47 29.42
N PHE A 501 10.73 -12.76 29.52
CA PHE A 501 9.75 -12.63 28.43
C PHE A 501 10.32 -11.81 27.27
N ALA A 502 11.07 -10.74 27.58
CA ALA A 502 11.81 -9.99 26.57
C ALA A 502 12.85 -10.86 25.83
N ALA A 503 13.47 -11.84 26.52
CA ALA A 503 14.38 -12.81 25.91
C ALA A 503 13.66 -13.93 25.11
N MET A 504 12.45 -14.34 25.51
CA MET A 504 11.66 -15.37 24.81
C MET A 504 11.03 -14.86 23.52
N ILE A 505 10.57 -13.61 23.48
CA ILE A 505 10.06 -12.97 22.25
C ILE A 505 11.15 -12.94 21.17
N PHE A 506 12.41 -12.76 21.58
CA PHE A 506 13.60 -12.82 20.73
C PHE A 506 13.81 -14.18 20.03
N LEU A 507 13.43 -15.28 20.69
CA LEU A 507 13.57 -16.65 20.18
C LEU A 507 12.38 -17.07 19.30
N SER A 508 11.19 -16.54 19.56
CA SER A 508 9.96 -16.89 18.85
C SER A 508 9.74 -16.14 17.53
N ILE A 509 10.31 -14.93 17.40
CA ILE A 509 10.33 -14.19 16.13
C ILE A 509 11.63 -14.56 15.39
N GLY A 510 11.60 -15.71 14.70
CA GLY A 510 12.72 -16.20 13.90
C GLY A 510 13.14 -15.21 12.80
N ILE A 511 14.08 -14.33 13.11
CA ILE A 511 14.82 -13.56 12.11
C ILE A 511 16.00 -14.41 11.69
N PHE A 512 15.86 -14.97 10.49
CA PHE A 512 16.92 -15.55 9.69
C PHE A 512 17.97 -14.44 9.45
N VAL A 513 19.00 -14.36 10.29
CA VAL A 513 20.19 -13.53 10.00
C VAL A 513 20.94 -14.24 8.88
N GLY A 514 20.61 -13.86 7.64
CA GLY A 514 21.40 -14.17 6.47
C GLY A 514 22.79 -13.55 6.61
N TYR A 515 23.79 -14.41 6.48
CA TYR A 515 25.21 -14.12 6.28
C TYR A 515 25.50 -12.86 5.44
N ILE A 516 26.15 -11.87 6.06
CA ILE A 516 27.11 -10.95 5.44
C ILE A 516 28.13 -10.69 6.60
N GLY A 517 29.35 -11.22 6.60
CA GLY A 517 30.38 -11.06 5.59
C GLY A 517 31.40 -10.04 6.10
N GLY A 518 32.45 -10.52 6.79
CA GLY A 518 33.71 -9.80 7.03
C GLY A 518 33.72 -8.70 8.08
N ASP A 519 34.16 -9.00 9.30
CA ASP A 519 35.44 -8.47 9.77
C ASP A 519 35.89 -9.11 11.09
N SER A 520 37.15 -9.48 11.10
CA SER A 520 37.87 -10.12 12.18
C SER A 520 38.14 -9.15 13.32
N SER A 521 37.52 -9.35 14.48
CA SER A 521 38.17 -9.11 15.79
C SER A 521 37.28 -9.61 16.94
N SER A 522 37.65 -10.77 17.47
CA SER A 522 37.18 -11.26 18.77
C SER A 522 37.68 -10.35 19.91
N PRO A 523 36.90 -10.22 20.98
CA PRO A 523 37.48 -10.33 22.32
C PRO A 523 36.91 -11.55 23.04
N ARG A 524 37.80 -12.49 23.33
CA ARG A 524 37.62 -13.57 24.29
C ARG A 524 37.57 -12.99 25.72
N HIS A 525 36.86 -13.72 26.60
CA HIS A 525 36.96 -13.74 28.08
C HIS A 525 35.95 -12.93 28.92
N SER A 526 34.92 -13.64 29.38
CA SER A 526 34.56 -13.85 30.81
C SER A 526 33.32 -14.78 30.80
N GLY A 527 33.42 -16.06 31.17
CA GLY A 527 33.55 -16.56 32.55
C GLY A 527 32.20 -17.14 32.99
N SER A 528 31.84 -18.36 32.56
CA SER A 528 31.88 -19.55 33.43
C SER A 528 30.94 -19.49 34.65
N ILE A 529 29.64 -19.71 34.45
CA ILE A 529 28.75 -20.29 35.48
C ILE A 529 27.75 -21.17 34.74
N PHE A 530 28.00 -22.48 34.70
CA PHE A 530 27.04 -23.59 34.82
C PHE A 530 27.80 -24.88 34.48
N GLY A 531 28.10 -25.66 35.53
CA GLY A 531 28.79 -26.93 35.43
C GLY A 531 27.89 -28.05 34.95
N ASN A 532 28.46 -28.87 34.08
CA ASN A 532 28.24 -30.29 33.83
C ASN A 532 26.95 -30.96 34.32
N SER A 533 26.19 -31.50 33.35
CA SER A 533 25.77 -32.92 33.42
C SER A 533 25.54 -33.50 32.02
N HIS A 534 26.45 -34.40 31.63
CA HIS A 534 26.27 -35.61 30.83
C HIS A 534 25.50 -35.61 29.49
N SER A 535 26.30 -35.70 28.42
CA SER A 535 26.27 -36.74 27.36
C SER A 535 24.93 -37.33 26.89
N ASN A 536 24.59 -37.05 25.62
CA ASN A 536 24.55 -38.07 24.57
C ASN A 536 24.53 -37.39 23.20
N GLY A 537 25.48 -37.77 22.34
CA GLY A 537 25.60 -37.24 20.98
C GLY A 537 24.61 -37.89 20.02
N PHE A 538 24.29 -37.19 18.93
CA PHE A 538 24.15 -37.78 17.60
C PHE A 538 24.18 -36.67 16.52
N ASP A 539 24.90 -36.99 15.45
CA ASP A 539 25.31 -36.18 14.29
C ASP A 539 24.14 -35.76 13.35
N PRO A 540 24.32 -34.76 12.46
CA PRO A 540 23.28 -34.11 11.67
C PRO A 540 23.02 -34.80 10.32
N MET A 541 21.96 -34.33 9.64
CA MET A 541 21.49 -34.66 8.28
C MET A 541 20.73 -35.97 8.10
N ARG A 542 19.40 -35.85 7.99
CA ARG A 542 18.61 -36.53 6.96
C ARG A 542 17.37 -35.70 6.61
N THR A 543 17.42 -35.13 5.41
CA THR A 543 16.27 -34.60 4.68
C THR A 543 15.44 -35.75 4.13
N THR A 544 14.16 -35.83 4.49
CA THR A 544 13.13 -36.47 3.65
C THR A 544 11.80 -35.76 3.84
N SER A 545 11.23 -35.38 2.70
CA SER A 545 9.91 -34.85 2.42
C SER A 545 8.77 -35.77 2.83
N ASP A 546 7.74 -35.25 3.50
CA ASP A 546 6.33 -35.59 3.22
C ASP A 546 5.39 -34.49 3.77
N PRO A 547 4.27 -34.16 3.09
CA PRO A 547 3.41 -33.01 3.41
C PRO A 547 2.21 -33.44 4.25
N HIS A 548 2.23 -33.13 5.53
CA HIS A 548 1.00 -33.05 6.32
C HIS A 548 0.86 -31.66 6.93
N ARG A 549 -0.12 -30.94 6.40
CA ARG A 549 -0.77 -29.78 7.02
C ARG A 549 -1.23 -30.17 8.42
N GLU A 550 -0.48 -29.77 9.44
CA GLU A 550 -1.02 -29.57 10.77
C GLU A 550 -1.16 -28.08 11.02
N THR A 551 -2.42 -27.69 11.13
CA THR A 551 -2.90 -26.37 11.51
C THR A 551 -2.44 -26.04 12.92
N TRP A 552 -1.54 -25.06 13.05
CA TRP A 552 -1.30 -24.37 14.32
C TRP A 552 -2.49 -23.44 14.58
N ARG A 553 -3.62 -24.03 14.96
CA ARG A 553 -4.72 -23.35 15.65
C ARG A 553 -4.66 -23.75 17.11
N ASP A 554 -4.92 -22.77 17.96
CA ASP A 554 -5.21 -22.90 19.39
C ASP A 554 -4.01 -23.20 20.31
N PHE A 555 -3.27 -22.13 20.64
CA PHE A 555 -2.72 -22.00 21.99
C PHE A 555 -3.57 -20.97 22.74
N PRO A 556 -4.32 -21.37 23.79
CA PRO A 556 -4.87 -20.42 24.74
C PRO A 556 -3.71 -19.83 25.55
N CYS A 557 -3.61 -18.50 25.56
CA CYS A 557 -2.73 -17.79 26.49
C CYS A 557 -3.31 -17.91 27.90
N GLU A 558 -2.77 -18.85 28.69
CA GLU A 558 -2.76 -18.77 30.15
C GLU A 558 -1.38 -18.31 30.66
#